data_AF-A0A7C1SW13-F1
#
_entry.id   AF-A0A7C1SW13-F1
#
_cell.length_a   1.000
_cell.length_b   1.000
_cell.length_c   1.000
_cell.angle_alpha   90.00
_cell.angle_beta   90.00
_cell.angle_gamma   90.00
#
_symmetry.space_group_name_H-M   'P 1'
#
loop_
_entity.id
_entity.type
_entity.pdbx_description
1 polymer ?
#
loop_
_entity_poly.entity_id
_entity_poly.type
_entity_poly.pdbx_seq_one_letter_code
_entity_poly.pdbx_strand_id
1 'polypeptide(L)'
;MSDSTGKVVGVNGNMVSVAFEGNVSLNEVGYVLLDEKRLKSEVIRIKGKKAELQVFEMTRGIGIGDKVEFTSELLAVELGPGLLGQIYDGLQNPLPQLAEKCGFFLDRGVYLSALNENTLWEFTPGARVGDTVKRADSLGTVPEGIFKHQIMVPFNLYDIYKIKSIAEAGKYKVKDTIAEIEDSEGKVISLTMTFQWPVKRPINAYAERLKPGEPLVSRYRIIDTFIPVARGGCYCIPGPFGAGKTVLQQNTSRNAEVDIVIIAACGERAGEVVETLREFPELIDPRTGKTLMERTIIICNTSSMPVAARDASVYTAVTLAEYYRQMGLDILLLADSTSRWAQAMREMSGRLEEIPGEEAFPAYLESVIASFYERAGIVKLNDGRIGSVTIGGTVSPAGGNFEEPVTQATLKVVGAFHGLSRE
;
A
#
# COMPACT_ATOMS: atom_id res chain seq x y z
N MET A 1 -22.16 8.08 3.64
CA MET A 1 -22.65 6.73 3.29
C MET A 1 -23.57 6.87 2.11
N SER A 2 -23.40 6.07 1.07
CA SER A 2 -24.37 6.02 -0.02
C SER A 2 -25.64 5.32 0.47
N ASP A 3 -26.81 5.74 -0.03
CA ASP A 3 -28.07 5.04 0.21
C ASP A 3 -28.23 3.78 -0.67
N SER A 4 -27.21 3.45 -1.48
CA SER A 4 -27.23 2.29 -2.36
C SER A 4 -27.08 1.01 -1.54
N THR A 5 -28.08 0.13 -1.66
CA THR A 5 -28.07 -1.19 -1.02
C THR A 5 -28.33 -2.27 -2.07
N GLY A 6 -27.89 -3.49 -1.74
CA GLY A 6 -28.08 -4.66 -2.59
C GLY A 6 -28.43 -5.91 -1.81
N LYS A 7 -28.73 -6.96 -2.54
CA LYS A 7 -28.95 -8.31 -2.01
C LYS A 7 -28.11 -9.31 -2.77
N VAL A 8 -27.52 -10.24 -2.03
CA VAL A 8 -26.78 -11.37 -2.60
C VAL A 8 -27.74 -12.24 -3.42
N VAL A 9 -27.37 -12.52 -4.66
CA VAL A 9 -28.10 -13.41 -5.58
C VAL A 9 -27.29 -14.64 -5.98
N GLY A 10 -26.00 -14.68 -5.65
CA GLY A 10 -25.14 -15.83 -5.89
C GLY A 10 -23.81 -15.71 -5.15
N VAL A 11 -23.19 -16.85 -4.85
CA VAL A 11 -21.88 -16.94 -4.19
C VAL A 11 -21.05 -17.99 -4.92
N ASN A 12 -19.86 -17.61 -5.40
CA ASN A 12 -18.92 -18.51 -6.06
C ASN A 12 -17.51 -18.36 -5.46
N GLY A 13 -17.21 -19.22 -4.49
CA GLY A 13 -16.02 -19.10 -3.65
C GLY A 13 -15.95 -17.72 -3.00
N ASN A 14 -14.89 -16.93 -3.23
CA ASN A 14 -14.72 -15.60 -2.63
C ASN A 14 -15.43 -14.46 -3.40
N MET A 15 -16.16 -14.76 -4.48
CA MET A 15 -16.94 -13.79 -5.26
C MET A 15 -18.41 -13.88 -4.90
N VAL A 16 -19.07 -12.73 -4.78
CA VAL A 16 -20.48 -12.61 -4.44
C VAL A 16 -21.17 -11.77 -5.51
N SER A 17 -22.20 -12.33 -6.14
CA SER A 17 -23.05 -11.62 -7.09
C SER A 17 -24.17 -10.93 -6.33
N VAL A 18 -24.35 -9.62 -6.58
CA VAL A 18 -25.27 -8.76 -5.83
C VAL A 18 -26.19 -8.05 -6.81
N ALA A 19 -27.51 -8.17 -6.62
CA ALA A 19 -28.47 -7.29 -7.28
C ALA A 19 -28.59 -6.02 -6.44
N PHE A 20 -28.46 -4.85 -7.06
CA PHE A 20 -28.44 -3.58 -6.35
C PHE A 20 -29.41 -2.56 -6.96
N GLU A 21 -29.77 -1.57 -6.13
CA GLU A 21 -30.50 -0.38 -6.55
C GLU A 21 -29.65 0.87 -6.24
N GLY A 22 -29.84 1.93 -7.02
CA GLY A 22 -29.04 3.14 -6.91
C GLY A 22 -27.76 3.12 -7.75
N ASN A 23 -26.82 3.98 -7.37
CA ASN A 23 -25.55 4.15 -8.06
C ASN A 23 -24.48 3.31 -7.36
N VAL A 24 -23.84 2.43 -8.12
CA VAL A 24 -22.69 1.64 -7.70
C VAL A 24 -21.59 1.83 -8.75
N SER A 25 -20.37 2.04 -8.29
CA SER A 25 -19.19 2.31 -9.11
C SER A 25 -18.23 1.14 -9.10
N LEU A 26 -17.43 1.02 -10.16
CA LEU A 26 -16.34 0.04 -10.21
C LEU A 26 -15.26 0.40 -9.17
N ASN A 27 -14.67 -0.61 -8.53
CA ASN A 27 -13.69 -0.53 -7.44
C ASN A 27 -14.23 0.09 -6.12
N GLU A 28 -15.54 0.30 -6.04
CA GLU A 28 -16.19 0.75 -4.82
C GLU A 28 -16.14 -0.33 -3.73
N VAL A 29 -15.96 0.09 -2.48
CA VAL A 29 -16.03 -0.80 -1.34
C VAL A 29 -17.49 -1.10 -1.01
N GLY A 30 -17.78 -2.38 -0.88
CA GLY A 30 -19.05 -2.89 -0.36
C GLY A 30 -18.85 -3.67 0.93
N TYR A 31 -19.89 -3.77 1.75
CA TYR A 31 -19.94 -4.65 2.91
C TYR A 31 -21.07 -5.65 2.76
N VAL A 32 -20.75 -6.95 2.74
CA VAL A 32 -21.75 -8.01 2.85
C VAL A 32 -22.08 -8.18 4.32
N LEU A 33 -23.36 -8.00 4.69
CA LEU A 33 -23.85 -8.12 6.05
C LEU A 33 -24.19 -9.59 6.33
N LEU A 34 -23.45 -10.20 7.25
CA LEU A 34 -23.64 -11.58 7.70
C LEU A 34 -23.79 -11.58 9.22
N ASP A 35 -25.00 -11.83 9.71
CA ASP A 35 -25.34 -11.69 11.12
C ASP A 35 -24.96 -10.29 11.67
N GLU A 36 -24.11 -10.22 12.70
CA GLU A 36 -23.58 -8.97 13.26
C GLU A 36 -22.26 -8.52 12.59
N LYS A 37 -21.80 -9.23 11.56
CA LYS A 37 -20.52 -8.99 10.89
C LYS A 37 -20.71 -8.26 9.57
N ARG A 38 -19.78 -7.36 9.28
CA ARG A 38 -19.70 -6.64 8.01
C ARG A 38 -18.46 -7.14 7.28
N LEU A 39 -18.62 -7.81 6.16
CA LEU A 39 -17.50 -8.38 5.40
C LEU A 39 -17.14 -7.43 4.25
N LYS A 40 -15.96 -6.81 4.35
CA LYS A 40 -15.43 -5.87 3.37
C LYS A 40 -15.19 -6.57 2.03
N SER A 41 -15.55 -5.90 0.95
CA SER A 41 -15.47 -6.39 -0.42
C SER A 41 -15.25 -5.24 -1.40
N GLU A 42 -14.82 -5.55 -2.61
CA GLU A 42 -14.62 -4.58 -3.69
C GLU A 42 -15.48 -4.95 -4.92
N VAL A 43 -16.15 -3.97 -5.52
CA VAL A 43 -16.89 -4.15 -6.76
C VAL A 43 -15.91 -4.30 -7.93
N ILE A 44 -15.85 -5.48 -8.52
CA ILE A 44 -14.91 -5.81 -9.61
C ILE A 44 -15.58 -5.83 -10.99
N ARG A 45 -16.90 -5.94 -11.05
CA ARG A 45 -17.64 -5.95 -12.33
C ARG A 45 -19.08 -5.49 -12.13
N ILE A 46 -19.61 -4.72 -13.08
CA ILE A 46 -21.01 -4.29 -13.10
C ILE A 46 -21.64 -4.70 -14.44
N LYS A 47 -22.77 -5.40 -14.39
CA LYS A 47 -23.57 -5.82 -15.55
C LYS A 47 -25.04 -5.44 -15.31
N GLY A 48 -25.47 -4.32 -15.88
CA GLY A 48 -26.82 -3.79 -15.63
C GLY A 48 -27.05 -3.49 -14.15
N LYS A 49 -28.06 -4.11 -13.53
CA LYS A 49 -28.38 -3.97 -12.09
C LYS A 49 -27.75 -5.05 -11.21
N LYS A 50 -26.70 -5.73 -11.70
CA LYS A 50 -25.94 -6.73 -10.95
C LYS A 50 -24.48 -6.33 -10.86
N ALA A 51 -23.90 -6.47 -9.68
CA ALA A 51 -22.48 -6.26 -9.43
C ALA A 51 -21.86 -7.58 -8.94
N GLU A 52 -20.63 -7.85 -9.37
CA GLU A 52 -19.79 -8.90 -8.78
C GLU A 52 -18.86 -8.23 -7.78
N LEU A 53 -18.88 -8.71 -6.54
CA LEU A 53 -18.06 -8.22 -5.46
C LEU A 53 -17.03 -9.29 -5.08
N GLN A 54 -15.79 -8.87 -4.93
CA GLN A 54 -14.71 -9.67 -4.41
C GLN A 54 -14.63 -9.46 -2.90
N VAL A 55 -14.93 -10.49 -2.11
CA VAL A 55 -14.84 -10.40 -0.65
C VAL A 55 -13.39 -10.58 -0.21
N PHE A 56 -12.90 -9.72 0.68
CA PHE A 56 -11.53 -9.77 1.21
C PHE A 56 -11.33 -10.80 2.33
N GLU A 57 -12.38 -11.55 2.64
CA GLU A 57 -12.46 -12.52 3.73
C GLU A 57 -13.07 -13.85 3.25
N MET A 58 -13.13 -14.85 4.14
CA MET A 58 -13.84 -16.09 3.81
C MET A 58 -15.34 -15.83 3.71
N THR A 59 -15.94 -16.29 2.62
CA THR A 59 -17.37 -16.13 2.30
C THR A 59 -18.28 -17.21 2.89
N ARG A 60 -17.73 -18.14 3.68
CA ARG A 60 -18.51 -19.24 4.28
C ARG A 60 -19.64 -18.69 5.15
N GLY A 61 -20.87 -19.07 4.84
CA GLY A 61 -22.07 -18.63 5.57
C GLY A 61 -22.85 -17.54 4.84
N ILE A 62 -22.26 -16.84 3.86
CA ILE A 62 -23.00 -15.91 3.01
C ILE A 62 -24.01 -16.71 2.19
N GLY A 63 -25.27 -16.30 2.27
CA GLY A 63 -26.42 -16.89 1.59
C GLY A 63 -27.08 -15.94 0.60
N ILE A 64 -27.94 -16.49 -0.26
CA ILE A 64 -28.80 -15.69 -1.12
C ILE A 64 -29.78 -14.90 -0.23
N GLY A 65 -29.92 -13.61 -0.51
CA GLY A 65 -30.78 -12.69 0.22
C GLY A 65 -30.06 -11.83 1.26
N ASP A 66 -28.80 -12.16 1.61
CA ASP A 66 -27.98 -11.34 2.51
C ASP A 66 -27.84 -9.92 1.97
N LYS A 67 -27.85 -8.95 2.87
CA LYS A 67 -27.81 -7.52 2.51
C LYS A 67 -26.39 -7.09 2.20
N VAL A 68 -26.27 -6.15 1.26
CA VAL A 68 -25.00 -5.52 0.90
C VAL A 68 -25.14 -4.02 0.96
N GLU A 69 -24.18 -3.36 1.61
CA GLU A 69 -24.08 -1.90 1.71
C GLU A 69 -22.94 -1.40 0.83
N PHE A 70 -23.16 -0.32 0.08
CA PHE A 70 -22.17 0.28 -0.80
C PHE A 70 -21.71 1.64 -0.24
N THR A 71 -20.40 1.90 -0.19
CA THR A 71 -19.87 3.08 0.53
C THR A 71 -19.77 4.34 -0.31
N SER A 72 -19.77 4.21 -1.65
CA SER A 72 -19.33 5.19 -2.64
C SER A 72 -17.87 5.63 -2.52
N GLU A 73 -17.07 4.83 -1.80
CA GLU A 73 -15.66 5.07 -1.56
C GLU A 73 -14.83 3.93 -2.15
N LEU A 74 -13.64 4.26 -2.63
CA LEU A 74 -12.66 3.28 -3.08
C LEU A 74 -11.94 2.66 -1.88
N LEU A 75 -11.31 1.51 -2.07
CA LEU A 75 -10.41 0.95 -1.06
C LEU A 75 -9.27 1.95 -0.81
N ALA A 76 -9.19 2.45 0.42
CA ALA A 76 -8.28 3.48 0.84
C ALA A 76 -7.48 3.06 2.08
N VAL A 77 -6.34 3.72 2.27
CA VAL A 77 -5.48 3.59 3.43
C VAL A 77 -5.41 4.91 4.17
N GLU A 78 -5.27 4.83 5.49
CA GLU A 78 -5.02 5.98 6.35
C GLU A 78 -3.56 6.39 6.29
N LEU A 79 -3.33 7.67 6.04
CA LEU A 79 -2.01 8.29 5.95
C LEU A 79 -1.87 9.30 7.08
N GLY A 80 -0.74 9.30 7.78
CA GLY A 80 -0.44 10.19 8.89
C GLY A 80 0.63 9.62 9.83
N PRO A 81 0.89 10.25 10.98
CA PRO A 81 1.95 9.83 11.90
C PRO A 81 1.57 8.56 12.66
N GLY A 82 2.54 7.68 12.86
CA GLY A 82 2.39 6.40 13.56
C GLY A 82 2.38 5.18 12.65
N LEU A 83 2.73 5.34 11.36
CA LEU A 83 2.84 4.22 10.42
C LEU A 83 4.19 3.50 10.55
N LEU A 84 5.26 4.21 10.95
CA LEU A 84 6.58 3.61 11.07
C LEU A 84 6.63 2.58 12.22
N GLY A 85 7.31 1.47 11.97
CA GLY A 85 7.40 0.35 12.92
C GLY A 85 6.14 -0.49 13.03
N GLN A 86 5.10 -0.20 12.25
CA GLN A 86 3.87 -0.98 12.26
C GLN A 86 3.92 -2.18 11.32
N ILE A 87 3.13 -3.19 11.68
CA ILE A 87 2.92 -4.41 10.90
C ILE A 87 1.42 -4.46 10.57
N TYR A 88 1.09 -4.38 9.29
CA TYR A 88 -0.27 -4.34 8.78
C TYR A 88 -0.62 -5.59 7.97
N ASP A 89 -1.90 -5.90 7.81
CA ASP A 89 -2.38 -6.78 6.75
C ASP A 89 -2.56 -6.03 5.42
N GLY A 90 -3.04 -6.71 4.37
CA GLY A 90 -3.28 -6.11 3.05
C GLY A 90 -4.33 -4.98 3.03
N LEU A 91 -5.20 -4.91 4.05
CA LEU A 91 -6.24 -3.90 4.23
C LEU A 91 -5.85 -2.81 5.25
N GLN A 92 -4.59 -2.79 5.68
CA GLN A 92 -4.05 -1.88 6.67
C GLN A 92 -4.60 -2.06 8.10
N ASN A 93 -5.07 -3.26 8.46
CA ASN A 93 -5.35 -3.57 9.87
C ASN A 93 -4.02 -3.85 10.61
N PRO A 94 -3.76 -3.22 11.75
CA PRO A 94 -2.54 -3.43 12.50
C PRO A 94 -2.58 -4.80 13.20
N LEU A 95 -1.72 -5.72 12.75
CA LEU A 95 -1.77 -7.14 13.12
C LEU A 95 -1.56 -7.40 14.63
N PRO A 96 -0.64 -6.72 15.34
CA PRO A 96 -0.48 -6.93 16.78
C PRO A 96 -1.75 -6.62 17.58
N GLN A 97 -2.41 -5.51 17.29
CA GLN A 97 -3.63 -5.06 17.94
C GLN A 97 -4.83 -5.93 17.55
N LEU A 98 -4.84 -6.44 16.31
CA LEU A 98 -5.83 -7.41 15.86
C LEU A 98 -5.67 -8.73 16.62
N ALA A 99 -4.44 -9.17 16.88
CA ALA A 99 -4.15 -10.37 17.69
C ALA A 99 -4.54 -10.18 19.16
N GLU A 100 -4.36 -8.99 19.75
CA GLU A 100 -4.84 -8.68 21.11
C GLU A 100 -6.36 -8.80 21.22
N LYS A 101 -7.10 -8.43 20.16
CA LYS A 101 -8.56 -8.44 20.15
C LYS A 101 -9.16 -9.80 19.79
N CYS A 102 -8.57 -10.51 18.82
CA CYS A 102 -9.12 -11.76 18.26
C CYS A 102 -8.40 -13.03 18.79
N GLY A 103 -7.24 -12.89 19.43
CA GLY A 103 -6.40 -14.00 19.85
C GLY A 103 -5.55 -14.54 18.70
N PHE A 104 -5.44 -15.87 18.61
CA PHE A 104 -4.53 -16.54 17.66
C PHE A 104 -5.02 -16.59 16.21
N PHE A 105 -6.34 -16.52 16.00
CA PHE A 105 -6.95 -16.59 14.68
C PHE A 105 -7.59 -15.26 14.32
N LEU A 106 -7.52 -14.88 13.05
CA LEU A 106 -8.18 -13.68 12.56
C LEU A 106 -9.69 -13.92 12.45
N ASP A 107 -10.45 -13.12 13.20
CA ASP A 107 -11.90 -13.12 13.08
C ASP A 107 -12.36 -12.28 11.90
N ARG A 108 -13.35 -12.82 11.20
CA ARG A 108 -14.02 -12.13 10.09
C ARG A 108 -14.80 -10.92 10.55
N GLY A 109 -14.80 -9.86 9.74
CA GLY A 109 -15.54 -8.63 9.95
C GLY A 109 -14.97 -7.73 11.05
N VAL A 110 -13.72 -7.95 11.45
CA VAL A 110 -13.03 -7.12 12.44
C VAL A 110 -12.06 -6.19 11.71
N TYR A 111 -12.41 -4.91 11.64
CA TYR A 111 -11.54 -3.86 11.11
C TYR A 111 -11.16 -2.90 12.22
N LEU A 112 -9.88 -2.58 12.32
CA LEU A 112 -9.35 -1.64 13.29
C LEU A 112 -8.86 -0.38 12.58
N SER A 113 -8.80 0.74 13.31
CA SER A 113 -8.10 1.92 12.83
C SER A 113 -6.63 1.58 12.56
N ALA A 114 -6.11 2.03 11.43
CA ALA A 114 -4.71 1.79 11.07
C ALA A 114 -3.75 2.52 12.01
N LEU A 115 -4.16 3.69 12.50
CA LEU A 115 -3.39 4.52 13.42
C LEU A 115 -4.02 4.53 14.81
N ASN A 116 -3.17 4.60 15.83
CA ASN A 116 -3.63 4.70 17.22
C ASN A 116 -4.19 6.12 17.48
N GLU A 117 -5.51 6.20 17.62
CA GLU A 117 -6.24 7.45 17.83
C GLU A 117 -5.96 8.12 19.18
N ASN A 118 -5.39 7.40 20.14
CA ASN A 118 -5.13 7.91 21.48
C ASN A 118 -3.69 8.39 21.69
N THR A 119 -2.78 8.12 20.76
CA THR A 119 -1.39 8.61 20.84
C THR A 119 -1.37 10.12 20.71
N LEU A 120 -0.68 10.78 21.64
CA LEU A 120 -0.45 12.22 21.62
C LEU A 120 0.86 12.53 20.87
N TRP A 121 0.75 13.34 19.83
CA TRP A 121 1.85 13.79 18.99
C TRP A 121 2.20 15.24 19.29
N GLU A 122 3.48 15.55 19.39
CA GLU A 122 4.00 16.91 19.61
C GLU A 122 4.02 17.67 18.29
N PHE A 123 2.92 18.37 17.99
CA PHE A 123 2.77 19.18 16.80
C PHE A 123 3.57 20.47 16.90
N THR A 124 4.31 20.79 15.85
CA THR A 124 4.99 22.07 15.64
C THR A 124 4.45 22.70 14.35
N PRO A 125 3.73 23.84 14.41
CA PRO A 125 3.21 24.49 13.23
C PRO A 125 4.34 25.00 12.33
N GLY A 126 4.22 24.75 11.03
CA GLY A 126 5.13 25.25 9.99
C GLY A 126 4.54 26.38 9.17
N ALA A 127 3.22 26.36 8.98
CA ALA A 127 2.46 27.38 8.26
C ALA A 127 1.83 28.42 9.22
N ARG A 128 1.34 29.54 8.67
CA ARG A 128 0.73 30.63 9.43
C ARG A 128 -0.67 30.96 8.89
N VAL A 129 -1.50 31.54 9.76
CA VAL A 129 -2.80 32.07 9.34
C VAL A 129 -2.61 33.11 8.24
N GLY A 130 -3.38 32.98 7.16
CA GLY A 130 -3.28 33.81 5.96
C GLY A 130 -2.35 33.26 4.87
N ASP A 131 -1.53 32.26 5.17
CA ASP A 131 -0.71 31.59 4.15
C ASP A 131 -1.59 30.87 3.13
N THR A 132 -1.06 30.75 1.92
CA THR A 132 -1.70 30.01 0.83
C THR A 132 -1.03 28.66 0.68
N VAL A 133 -1.83 27.59 0.71
CA VAL A 133 -1.37 26.20 0.64
C VAL A 133 -2.11 25.43 -0.46
N LYS A 134 -1.44 24.42 -1.00
CA LYS A 134 -1.98 23.45 -1.95
C LYS A 134 -1.86 22.04 -1.36
N ARG A 135 -2.47 21.06 -2.01
CA ARG A 135 -2.24 19.64 -1.68
C ARG A 135 -0.76 19.29 -1.55
N ALA A 136 -0.44 18.39 -0.62
CA ALA A 136 0.90 17.97 -0.25
C ALA A 136 1.79 19.04 0.40
N ASP A 137 1.36 20.30 0.50
CA ASP A 137 2.11 21.30 1.28
C ASP A 137 2.03 20.96 2.77
N SER A 138 3.13 21.21 3.48
CA SER A 138 3.26 20.95 4.92
C SER A 138 2.59 22.05 5.74
N LEU A 139 1.68 21.66 6.64
CA LEU A 139 1.07 22.52 7.65
C LEU A 139 1.96 22.65 8.89
N GLY A 140 2.76 21.63 9.16
CA GLY A 140 3.64 21.53 10.31
C GLY A 140 4.24 20.13 10.43
N THR A 141 4.90 19.85 11.54
CA THR A 141 5.60 18.58 11.74
C THR A 141 5.34 17.99 13.11
N VAL A 142 5.42 16.66 13.19
CA VAL A 142 5.49 15.90 14.44
C VAL A 142 6.73 15.01 14.43
N PRO A 143 7.37 14.74 15.58
CA PRO A 143 8.46 13.78 15.66
C PRO A 143 7.92 12.34 15.55
N GLU A 144 8.40 11.55 14.59
CA GLU A 144 8.09 10.12 14.45
C GLU A 144 9.39 9.33 14.36
N GLY A 145 9.79 8.73 15.48
CA GLY A 145 11.06 8.03 15.60
C GLY A 145 12.23 8.96 15.28
N ILE A 146 12.98 8.63 14.23
CA ILE A 146 14.15 9.39 13.76
C ILE A 146 13.79 10.49 12.74
N PHE A 147 12.53 10.58 12.31
CA PHE A 147 12.09 11.50 11.27
C PHE A 147 11.22 12.64 11.81
N LYS A 148 11.22 13.76 11.08
CA LYS A 148 10.22 14.81 11.22
C LYS A 148 9.09 14.52 10.24
N HIS A 149 8.03 13.91 10.73
CA HIS A 149 6.85 13.59 9.95
C HIS A 149 6.10 14.88 9.62
N GLN A 150 5.79 15.09 8.35
CA GLN A 150 5.07 16.29 7.92
C GLN A 150 3.58 16.04 7.87
N ILE A 151 2.83 16.93 8.50
CA ILE A 151 1.38 16.96 8.41
C ILE A 151 1.02 17.73 7.14
N MET A 152 0.54 17.04 6.13
CA MET A 152 0.31 17.61 4.80
C MET A 152 -1.17 17.89 4.53
N VAL A 153 -1.43 18.86 3.66
CA VAL A 153 -2.77 19.04 3.08
C VAL A 153 -3.13 17.81 2.24
N PRO A 154 -4.32 17.20 2.42
CA PRO A 154 -4.73 15.98 1.72
C PRO A 154 -4.61 16.06 0.19
N PHE A 155 -4.19 14.95 -0.44
CA PHE A 155 -3.85 14.93 -1.87
C PHE A 155 -5.05 15.07 -2.83
N ASN A 156 -6.28 14.92 -2.32
CA ASN A 156 -7.53 15.04 -3.06
C ASN A 156 -8.08 16.48 -3.10
N LEU A 157 -7.40 17.43 -2.45
CA LEU A 157 -7.77 18.84 -2.42
C LEU A 157 -7.05 19.60 -3.55
N TYR A 158 -7.75 19.86 -4.65
CA TYR A 158 -7.16 20.39 -5.88
C TYR A 158 -7.15 21.92 -5.98
N ASP A 159 -7.85 22.62 -5.09
CA ASP A 159 -7.88 24.08 -5.08
C ASP A 159 -6.60 24.66 -4.43
N ILE A 160 -6.51 25.99 -4.46
CA ILE A 160 -5.58 26.79 -3.68
C ILE A 160 -6.34 27.29 -2.46
N TYR A 161 -5.84 26.94 -1.26
CA TYR A 161 -6.53 27.23 -0.03
C TYR A 161 -5.80 28.28 0.81
N LYS A 162 -6.56 29.05 1.59
CA LYS A 162 -6.01 29.97 2.59
C LYS A 162 -6.17 29.39 3.99
N ILE A 163 -5.13 29.48 4.81
CA ILE A 163 -5.20 29.02 6.20
C ILE A 163 -6.01 30.02 7.03
N LYS A 164 -7.15 29.56 7.56
CA LYS A 164 -8.02 30.29 8.50
C LYS A 164 -7.53 30.18 9.93
N SER A 165 -7.15 28.98 10.33
CA SER A 165 -6.66 28.69 11.67
C SER A 165 -5.63 27.56 11.61
N ILE A 166 -4.69 27.59 12.55
CA ILE A 166 -3.70 26.53 12.75
C ILE A 166 -3.47 26.34 14.25
N ALA A 167 -3.38 25.10 14.68
CA ALA A 167 -3.13 24.74 16.06
C ALA A 167 -1.74 25.24 16.51
N GLU A 168 -1.66 25.67 17.77
CA GLU A 168 -0.40 26.06 18.39
C GLU A 168 0.51 24.84 18.61
N ALA A 169 1.78 25.07 18.96
CA ALA A 169 2.68 23.99 19.31
C ALA A 169 2.17 23.27 20.58
N GLY A 170 1.98 21.96 20.52
CA GLY A 170 1.33 21.23 21.60
C GLY A 170 1.14 19.75 21.33
N LYS A 171 0.45 19.08 22.26
CA LYS A 171 0.15 17.64 22.18
C LYS A 171 -1.26 17.44 21.68
N TYR A 172 -1.40 16.75 20.56
CA TYR A 172 -2.68 16.50 19.90
C TYR A 172 -2.80 15.04 19.49
N LYS A 173 -4.02 14.53 19.44
CA LYS A 173 -4.33 13.23 18.84
C LYS A 173 -4.39 13.34 17.33
N VAL A 174 -4.28 12.21 16.65
CA VAL A 174 -4.32 12.16 15.18
C VAL A 174 -5.64 12.63 14.56
N LYS A 175 -6.75 12.55 15.30
CA LYS A 175 -8.09 13.01 14.90
C LYS A 175 -8.44 14.41 15.37
N ASP A 176 -7.60 15.04 16.19
CA ASP A 176 -7.83 16.43 16.59
C ASP A 176 -7.64 17.34 15.38
N THR A 177 -8.40 18.44 15.33
CA THR A 177 -8.27 19.42 14.25
C THR A 177 -6.99 20.23 14.44
N ILE A 178 -6.13 20.23 13.43
CA ILE A 178 -4.81 20.89 13.44
C ILE A 178 -4.81 22.16 12.61
N ALA A 179 -5.66 22.24 11.58
CA ALA A 179 -5.81 23.44 10.78
C ALA A 179 -7.20 23.53 10.16
N GLU A 180 -7.63 24.74 9.84
CA GLU A 180 -8.77 24.98 8.97
C GLU A 180 -8.32 25.77 7.75
N ILE A 181 -8.74 25.31 6.58
CA ILE A 181 -8.39 25.91 5.29
C ILE A 181 -9.67 26.33 4.56
N GLU A 182 -9.63 27.45 3.85
CA GLU A 182 -10.74 28.01 3.08
C GLU A 182 -10.43 27.91 1.59
N ASP A 183 -11.37 27.38 0.81
CA ASP A 183 -11.26 27.28 -0.65
C ASP A 183 -11.64 28.57 -1.38
N SER A 184 -11.56 28.58 -2.71
CA SER A 184 -11.91 29.76 -3.51
C SER A 184 -13.39 30.14 -3.46
N GLU A 185 -14.27 29.24 -3.04
CA GLU A 185 -15.71 29.45 -2.88
C GLU A 185 -16.09 29.88 -1.44
N GLY A 186 -15.12 29.98 -0.54
CA GLY A 186 -15.33 30.37 0.86
C GLY A 186 -15.76 29.24 1.78
N LYS A 187 -15.69 27.97 1.33
CA LYS A 187 -15.98 26.81 2.16
C LYS A 187 -14.77 26.48 3.03
N VAL A 188 -15.02 26.35 4.33
CA VAL A 188 -14.01 25.97 5.32
C VAL A 188 -13.95 24.46 5.47
N ILE A 189 -12.73 23.92 5.44
CA ILE A 189 -12.42 22.49 5.59
C ILE A 189 -11.49 22.33 6.80
N SER A 190 -11.93 21.56 7.79
CA SER A 190 -11.11 21.18 8.94
C SER A 190 -10.19 20.02 8.59
N LEU A 191 -8.91 20.16 8.92
CA LEU A 191 -7.86 19.18 8.67
C LEU A 191 -7.35 18.61 9.99
N THR A 192 -7.12 17.30 10.01
CA THR A 192 -6.49 16.59 11.13
C THR A 192 -5.06 16.16 10.73
N MET A 193 -4.38 15.37 11.56
CA MET A 193 -3.07 14.81 11.19
C MET A 193 -3.17 13.68 10.17
N THR A 194 -4.37 13.16 9.91
CA THR A 194 -4.57 11.97 9.06
C THR A 194 -5.60 12.20 7.97
N PHE A 195 -5.43 11.51 6.85
CA PHE A 195 -6.44 11.46 5.79
C PHE A 195 -6.39 10.12 5.08
N GLN A 196 -7.45 9.82 4.32
CA GLN A 196 -7.57 8.58 3.57
C GLN A 196 -7.14 8.78 2.11
N TRP A 197 -6.43 7.82 1.53
CA TRP A 197 -6.07 7.84 0.11
C TRP A 197 -6.36 6.50 -0.59
N PRO A 198 -7.05 6.50 -1.75
CA PRO A 198 -7.32 5.27 -2.50
C PRO A 198 -6.06 4.56 -2.99
N VAL A 199 -5.90 3.27 -2.65
CA VAL A 199 -4.64 2.53 -2.88
C VAL A 199 -4.31 2.29 -4.35
N LYS A 200 -5.34 2.20 -5.21
CA LYS A 200 -5.22 2.02 -6.66
C LYS A 200 -4.97 3.34 -7.41
N ARG A 201 -4.97 4.50 -6.73
CA ARG A 201 -4.66 5.80 -7.34
C ARG A 201 -3.23 6.21 -6.99
N PRO A 202 -2.35 6.44 -7.98
CA PRO A 202 -1.01 6.94 -7.71
C PRO A 202 -1.06 8.36 -7.15
N ILE A 203 -0.21 8.68 -6.18
CA ILE A 203 -0.07 10.03 -5.63
C ILE A 203 0.71 10.89 -6.63
N ASN A 204 0.03 11.85 -7.25
CA ASN A 204 0.58 12.76 -8.25
C ASN A 204 0.73 14.22 -7.75
N ALA A 205 0.79 14.42 -6.43
CA ALA A 205 0.88 15.73 -5.79
C ALA A 205 2.32 16.27 -5.72
N TYR A 206 3.07 16.19 -6.83
CA TYR A 206 4.43 16.68 -6.97
C TYR A 206 4.56 17.62 -8.17
N ALA A 207 5.62 18.44 -8.19
CA ALA A 207 5.83 19.44 -9.23
C ALA A 207 6.33 18.82 -10.54
N GLU A 208 7.29 17.89 -10.45
CA GLU A 208 7.92 17.29 -11.63
C GLU A 208 8.42 15.87 -11.32
N ARG A 209 8.32 14.95 -12.29
CA ARG A 209 9.00 13.65 -12.25
C ARG A 209 10.37 13.76 -12.90
N LEU A 210 11.42 13.43 -12.15
CA LEU A 210 12.81 13.54 -12.59
C LEU A 210 13.31 12.22 -13.16
N LYS A 211 14.30 12.29 -14.06
CA LYS A 211 15.01 11.10 -14.53
C LYS A 211 16.00 10.61 -13.46
N PRO A 212 15.99 9.31 -13.11
CA PRO A 212 17.00 8.74 -12.22
C PRO A 212 18.42 8.91 -12.78
N GLY A 213 19.32 9.48 -11.98
CA GLY A 213 20.73 9.67 -12.35
C GLY A 213 21.73 9.13 -11.33
N GLU A 214 21.32 8.98 -10.07
CA GLU A 214 22.18 8.51 -8.99
C GLU A 214 21.93 7.01 -8.71
N PRO A 215 22.97 6.20 -8.44
CA PRO A 215 22.79 4.82 -8.02
C PRO A 215 22.24 4.74 -6.59
N LEU A 216 21.40 3.74 -6.34
CA LEU A 216 21.08 3.27 -5.01
C LEU A 216 22.26 2.41 -4.52
N VAL A 217 22.96 2.89 -3.48
CA VAL A 217 24.04 2.13 -2.85
C VAL A 217 23.42 1.02 -2.00
N SER A 218 23.51 -0.22 -2.48
CA SER A 218 23.00 -1.41 -1.79
C SER A 218 23.99 -1.99 -0.77
N ARG A 219 25.28 -1.60 -0.88
CA ARG A 219 26.43 -2.16 -0.15
C ARG A 219 26.69 -3.64 -0.44
N TYR A 220 26.13 -4.15 -1.53
CA TYR A 220 26.46 -5.45 -2.10
C TYR A 220 27.38 -5.26 -3.30
N ARG A 221 28.64 -5.70 -3.16
CA ARG A 221 29.67 -5.53 -4.19
C ARG A 221 29.21 -5.96 -5.58
N ILE A 222 28.52 -7.10 -5.68
CA ILE A 222 28.05 -7.63 -6.96
C ILE A 222 26.98 -6.72 -7.58
N ILE A 223 26.01 -6.26 -6.78
CA ILE A 223 24.94 -5.36 -7.24
C ILE A 223 25.53 -4.00 -7.61
N ASP A 224 26.26 -3.35 -6.69
CA ASP A 224 26.75 -1.99 -6.89
C ASP A 224 27.78 -1.89 -8.04
N THR A 225 28.50 -2.98 -8.35
CA THR A 225 29.52 -2.99 -9.43
C THR A 225 28.96 -3.44 -10.77
N PHE A 226 28.23 -4.55 -10.82
CA PHE A 226 27.87 -5.20 -12.09
C PHE A 226 26.45 -4.89 -12.55
N ILE A 227 25.50 -4.76 -11.61
CA ILE A 227 24.07 -4.61 -11.93
C ILE A 227 23.44 -3.54 -11.02
N PRO A 228 23.91 -2.28 -11.10
CA PRO A 228 23.47 -1.24 -10.19
C PRO A 228 22.01 -0.90 -10.44
N VAL A 229 21.33 -0.50 -9.36
CA VAL A 229 19.96 0.01 -9.41
C VAL A 229 20.02 1.52 -9.26
N ALA A 230 19.29 2.29 -10.07
CA ALA A 230 19.18 3.72 -9.87
C ALA A 230 18.25 4.03 -8.68
N ARG A 231 18.55 5.08 -7.90
CA ARG A 231 17.64 5.60 -6.89
C ARG A 231 16.34 6.05 -7.56
N GLY A 232 15.20 5.65 -7.02
CA GLY A 232 13.90 5.85 -7.67
C GLY A 232 13.65 4.92 -8.87
N GLY A 233 14.53 3.94 -9.12
CA GLY A 233 14.40 2.98 -10.20
C GLY A 233 13.58 1.74 -9.80
N CYS A 234 13.44 0.84 -10.78
CA CYS A 234 12.78 -0.44 -10.61
C CYS A 234 13.76 -1.57 -10.89
N TYR A 235 13.72 -2.62 -10.08
CA TYR A 235 14.48 -3.83 -10.34
C TYR A 235 13.67 -5.07 -9.95
N CYS A 236 14.06 -6.22 -10.49
CA CYS A 236 13.51 -7.50 -10.06
C CYS A 236 14.59 -8.47 -9.62
N ILE A 237 14.22 -9.37 -8.70
CA ILE A 237 15.01 -10.50 -8.24
C ILE A 237 14.28 -11.80 -8.63
N PRO A 238 14.46 -12.29 -9.87
CA PRO A 238 13.90 -13.56 -10.29
C PRO A 238 14.78 -14.71 -9.87
N GLY A 239 14.16 -15.85 -9.54
CA GLY A 239 14.90 -17.07 -9.25
C GLY A 239 14.01 -18.19 -8.69
N PRO A 240 14.50 -19.44 -8.70
CA PRO A 240 13.73 -20.56 -8.17
C PRO A 240 13.49 -20.44 -6.66
N PHE A 241 12.59 -21.27 -6.14
CA PHE A 241 12.38 -21.37 -4.69
C PHE A 241 13.68 -21.80 -3.99
N GLY A 242 14.02 -21.13 -2.88
CA GLY A 242 15.23 -21.41 -2.11
C GLY A 242 16.53 -20.81 -2.68
N ALA A 243 16.49 -20.01 -3.75
CA ALA A 243 17.68 -19.39 -4.35
C ALA A 243 18.26 -18.20 -3.54
N GLY A 244 17.70 -17.88 -2.37
CA GLY A 244 18.15 -16.75 -1.55
C GLY A 244 17.51 -15.40 -1.89
N LYS A 245 16.34 -15.38 -2.54
CA LYS A 245 15.60 -14.14 -2.87
C LYS A 245 15.30 -13.27 -1.64
N THR A 246 14.66 -13.85 -0.63
CA THR A 246 14.30 -13.17 0.62
C THR A 246 15.56 -12.75 1.39
N VAL A 247 16.61 -13.58 1.39
CA VAL A 247 17.91 -13.24 1.97
C VAL A 247 18.51 -12.01 1.29
N LEU A 248 18.46 -11.93 -0.04
CA LEU A 248 18.96 -10.75 -0.76
C LEU A 248 18.13 -9.51 -0.44
N GLN A 249 16.80 -9.62 -0.36
CA GLN A 249 15.93 -8.52 0.02
C GLN A 249 16.16 -8.03 1.45
N GLN A 250 16.27 -8.92 2.43
CA GLN A 250 16.58 -8.58 3.83
C GLN A 250 17.94 -7.90 3.96
N ASN A 251 18.93 -8.38 3.21
CA ASN A 251 20.24 -7.73 3.19
C ASN A 251 20.19 -6.36 2.53
N THR A 252 19.37 -6.20 1.48
CA THR A 252 19.15 -4.91 0.83
C THR A 252 18.42 -3.93 1.76
N SER A 253 17.36 -4.36 2.46
CA SER A 253 16.64 -3.48 3.41
C SER A 253 17.55 -2.98 4.53
N ARG A 254 18.42 -3.86 5.05
CA ARG A 254 19.35 -3.52 6.12
C ARG A 254 20.42 -2.53 5.67
N ASN A 255 21.01 -2.72 4.50
CA ASN A 255 22.24 -2.03 4.12
C ASN A 255 22.05 -0.89 3.11
N ALA A 256 20.94 -0.86 2.38
CA ALA A 256 20.70 0.15 1.36
C ALA A 256 20.63 1.57 1.95
N GLU A 257 21.19 2.53 1.24
CA GLU A 257 21.19 3.93 1.63
C GLU A 257 19.86 4.62 1.31
N VAL A 258 18.85 4.30 2.12
CA VAL A 258 17.49 4.85 2.05
C VAL A 258 17.00 5.28 3.42
N ASP A 259 16.01 6.16 3.46
CA ASP A 259 15.40 6.64 4.69
C ASP A 259 14.41 5.64 5.25
N ILE A 260 13.51 5.08 4.42
CA ILE A 260 12.46 4.17 4.89
C ILE A 260 12.43 2.91 4.03
N VAL A 261 12.19 1.77 4.68
CA VAL A 261 11.94 0.50 4.00
C VAL A 261 10.48 0.13 4.16
N ILE A 262 9.85 -0.31 3.08
CA ILE A 262 8.51 -0.91 3.14
C ILE A 262 8.61 -2.31 2.55
N ILE A 263 8.15 -3.31 3.29
CA ILE A 263 8.11 -4.71 2.85
C ILE A 263 6.67 -5.10 2.60
N ALA A 264 6.36 -5.50 1.38
CA ALA A 264 5.08 -6.09 1.01
C ALA A 264 5.24 -7.61 0.88
N ALA A 265 4.98 -8.34 1.96
CA ALA A 265 4.95 -9.79 1.96
C ALA A 265 3.59 -10.28 1.40
N CYS A 266 3.50 -10.41 0.09
CA CYS A 266 2.34 -10.86 -0.66
C CYS A 266 2.40 -12.37 -0.95
N GLY A 267 1.53 -13.13 -0.27
CA GLY A 267 1.35 -14.56 -0.51
C GLY A 267 2.51 -15.43 -0.04
N GLU A 268 3.37 -14.91 0.83
CA GLU A 268 4.53 -15.64 1.35
C GLU A 268 4.17 -16.62 2.46
N ARG A 269 5.08 -17.57 2.69
CA ARG A 269 4.93 -18.53 3.78
C ARG A 269 5.08 -17.82 5.11
N ALA A 270 4.21 -18.15 6.07
CA ALA A 270 4.23 -17.54 7.39
C ALA A 270 5.60 -17.64 8.07
N GLY A 271 6.34 -18.73 7.87
CA GLY A 271 7.68 -18.90 8.44
C GLY A 271 8.68 -17.82 7.99
N GLU A 272 8.68 -17.48 6.70
CA GLU A 272 9.61 -16.49 6.11
C GLU A 272 9.29 -15.07 6.59
N VAL A 273 8.00 -14.77 6.75
CA VAL A 273 7.57 -13.48 7.32
C VAL A 273 7.88 -13.40 8.81
N VAL A 274 7.65 -14.48 9.57
CA VAL A 274 7.93 -14.52 11.03
C VAL A 274 9.43 -14.32 11.31
N GLU A 275 10.32 -14.86 10.49
CA GLU A 275 11.76 -14.60 10.58
C GLU A 275 12.05 -13.10 10.48
N THR A 276 11.51 -12.45 9.44
CA THR A 276 11.61 -10.99 9.25
C THR A 276 11.08 -10.21 10.46
N LEU A 277 9.91 -10.61 11.01
CA LEU A 277 9.30 -9.95 12.16
C LEU A 277 10.11 -10.10 13.47
N ARG A 278 10.87 -11.19 13.61
CA ARG A 278 11.70 -11.45 14.79
C ARG A 278 13.07 -10.79 14.70
N GLU A 279 13.67 -10.81 13.52
CA GLU A 279 15.04 -10.30 13.33
C GLU A 279 15.09 -8.79 13.25
N PHE A 280 14.13 -8.13 12.58
CA PHE A 280 14.19 -6.68 12.32
C PHE A 280 14.21 -5.81 13.57
N PRO A 281 13.51 -6.16 14.67
CA PRO A 281 13.67 -5.49 15.96
C PRO A 281 15.06 -5.64 16.60
N GLU A 282 15.78 -6.72 16.31
CA GLU A 282 17.11 -7.00 16.88
C GLU A 282 18.26 -6.48 16.00
N LEU A 283 18.02 -6.36 14.69
CA LEU A 283 18.99 -5.87 13.73
C LEU A 283 19.18 -4.35 13.86
N ILE A 284 20.42 -3.94 14.15
CA ILE A 284 20.80 -2.53 14.16
C ILE A 284 21.05 -2.07 12.72
N ASP A 285 20.40 -0.96 12.38
CA ASP A 285 20.60 -0.27 11.12
C ASP A 285 21.92 0.53 11.15
N PRO A 286 22.87 0.23 10.23
CA PRO A 286 24.16 0.91 10.20
C PRO A 286 24.07 2.41 9.90
N ARG A 287 22.96 2.91 9.33
CA ARG A 287 22.78 4.34 9.03
C ARG A 287 22.30 5.12 10.24
N THR A 288 21.34 4.59 10.98
CA THR A 288 20.62 5.32 12.03
C THR A 288 21.09 4.97 13.43
N GLY A 289 21.78 3.83 13.60
CA GLY A 289 22.17 3.28 14.90
C GLY A 289 20.98 2.80 15.74
N LYS A 290 19.76 2.83 15.18
CA LYS A 290 18.53 2.34 15.77
C LYS A 290 18.19 0.95 15.23
N THR A 291 17.12 0.35 15.74
CA THR A 291 16.64 -0.92 15.20
C THR A 291 16.11 -0.70 13.78
N LEU A 292 16.27 -1.70 12.91
CA LEU A 292 15.79 -1.63 11.52
C LEU A 292 14.26 -1.42 11.47
N MET A 293 13.55 -1.93 12.47
CA MET A 293 12.10 -1.77 12.60
C MET A 293 11.66 -0.31 12.73
N GLU A 294 12.44 0.59 13.36
CA GLU A 294 12.05 2.01 13.54
C GLU A 294 11.86 2.78 12.23
N ARG A 295 12.47 2.31 11.13
CA ARG A 295 12.31 2.89 9.79
C ARG A 295 11.63 1.95 8.79
N THR A 296 10.99 0.88 9.28
CA THR A 296 10.38 -0.15 8.43
C THR A 296 8.87 -0.22 8.63
N ILE A 297 8.14 -0.42 7.54
CA ILE A 297 6.71 -0.79 7.55
C ILE A 297 6.58 -2.16 6.89
N ILE A 298 5.84 -3.07 7.51
CA ILE A 298 5.64 -4.43 6.98
C ILE A 298 4.17 -4.63 6.68
N ILE A 299 3.84 -4.87 5.41
CA ILE A 299 2.53 -5.30 4.95
C ILE A 299 2.57 -6.81 4.77
N CYS A 300 1.99 -7.52 5.73
CA CYS A 300 2.00 -8.96 5.82
C CYS A 300 0.67 -9.54 5.33
N ASN A 301 0.71 -10.17 4.16
CA ASN A 301 -0.41 -10.96 3.66
C ASN A 301 0.06 -12.38 3.31
N THR A 302 -0.07 -13.32 4.25
CA THR A 302 0.45 -14.68 4.06
C THR A 302 -0.32 -15.48 3.00
N SER A 303 0.24 -16.63 2.60
CA SER A 303 -0.39 -17.58 1.67
C SER A 303 -1.67 -18.25 2.19
N SER A 304 -1.97 -18.15 3.49
CA SER A 304 -3.23 -18.62 4.08
C SER A 304 -4.31 -17.54 4.09
N MET A 305 -3.94 -16.26 3.92
CA MET A 305 -4.89 -15.16 3.83
C MET A 305 -5.60 -15.14 2.47
N PRO A 306 -6.81 -14.55 2.40
CA PRO A 306 -7.61 -14.45 1.19
C PRO A 306 -6.87 -13.81 0.02
N VAL A 307 -7.21 -14.27 -1.18
CA VAL A 307 -6.56 -13.90 -2.43
C VAL A 307 -6.74 -12.42 -2.76
N ALA A 308 -7.92 -11.86 -2.49
CA ALA A 308 -8.20 -10.46 -2.70
C ALA A 308 -7.32 -9.54 -1.82
N ALA A 309 -7.02 -9.97 -0.59
CA ALA A 309 -6.17 -9.21 0.31
C ALA A 309 -4.70 -9.17 -0.16
N ARG A 310 -4.26 -10.17 -0.96
CA ARG A 310 -2.96 -10.16 -1.66
C ARG A 310 -2.88 -9.08 -2.73
N ASP A 311 -3.96 -8.88 -3.49
CA ASP A 311 -4.02 -7.79 -4.47
C ASP A 311 -3.93 -6.43 -3.77
N ALA A 312 -4.69 -6.25 -2.70
CA ALA A 312 -4.66 -5.03 -1.91
C ALA A 312 -3.30 -4.74 -1.26
N SER A 313 -2.57 -5.76 -0.77
CA SER A 313 -1.33 -5.55 0.00
C SER A 313 -0.24 -4.84 -0.79
N VAL A 314 -0.09 -5.17 -2.09
CA VAL A 314 0.89 -4.54 -2.97
C VAL A 314 0.56 -3.07 -3.19
N TYR A 315 -0.71 -2.75 -3.43
CA TYR A 315 -1.18 -1.36 -3.61
C TYR A 315 -1.10 -0.54 -2.32
N THR A 316 -1.43 -1.13 -1.17
CA THR A 316 -1.27 -0.53 0.15
C THR A 316 0.19 -0.14 0.36
N ALA A 317 1.13 -1.06 0.14
CA ALA A 317 2.55 -0.81 0.37
C ALA A 317 3.12 0.32 -0.51
N VAL A 318 2.81 0.34 -1.82
CA VAL A 318 3.30 1.41 -2.70
C VAL A 318 2.64 2.76 -2.40
N THR A 319 1.40 2.77 -1.91
CA THR A 319 0.73 4.01 -1.50
C THR A 319 1.39 4.62 -0.26
N LEU A 320 1.78 3.79 0.71
CA LEU A 320 2.56 4.24 1.87
C LEU A 320 3.95 4.72 1.44
N ALA A 321 4.57 4.08 0.45
CA ALA A 321 5.86 4.51 -0.08
C ALA A 321 5.75 5.91 -0.74
N GLU A 322 4.74 6.10 -1.59
CA GLU A 322 4.48 7.37 -2.24
C GLU A 322 4.12 8.49 -1.26
N TYR A 323 3.47 8.15 -0.14
CA TYR A 323 3.16 9.10 0.94
C TYR A 323 4.44 9.64 1.58
N TYR A 324 5.36 8.78 2.01
CA TYR A 324 6.63 9.23 2.59
C TYR A 324 7.54 9.90 1.55
N ARG A 325 7.44 9.53 0.27
CA ARG A 325 8.08 10.28 -0.82
C ARG A 325 7.65 11.75 -0.85
N GLN A 326 6.39 12.07 -0.52
CA GLN A 326 5.92 13.46 -0.45
C GLN A 326 6.56 14.27 0.69
N MET A 327 7.35 13.64 1.56
CA MET A 327 8.12 14.34 2.61
C MET A 327 9.56 14.66 2.17
N GLY A 328 9.96 14.23 0.96
CA GLY A 328 11.31 14.39 0.43
C GLY A 328 12.27 13.31 0.93
N LEU A 329 11.74 12.11 1.20
CA LEU A 329 12.51 10.97 1.70
C LEU A 329 12.77 9.95 0.58
N ASP A 330 13.85 9.19 0.74
CA ASP A 330 14.21 8.08 -0.14
C ASP A 330 13.65 6.76 0.40
N ILE A 331 12.76 6.14 -0.38
CA ILE A 331 12.01 4.95 0.04
C ILE A 331 12.45 3.73 -0.77
N LEU A 332 12.65 2.60 -0.09
CA LEU A 332 12.80 1.29 -0.72
C LEU A 332 11.57 0.44 -0.44
N LEU A 333 10.81 0.12 -1.49
CA LEU A 333 9.71 -0.84 -1.45
C LEU A 333 10.19 -2.21 -1.95
N LEU A 334 10.10 -3.21 -1.09
CA LEU A 334 10.41 -4.61 -1.40
C LEU A 334 9.10 -5.40 -1.50
N ALA A 335 8.75 -5.85 -2.71
CA ALA A 335 7.57 -6.67 -2.94
C ALA A 335 7.95 -8.15 -3.03
N ASP A 336 7.56 -8.94 -2.02
CA ASP A 336 7.84 -10.38 -1.94
C ASP A 336 6.52 -11.17 -1.83
N SER A 337 5.97 -11.79 -2.87
CA SER A 337 6.46 -11.80 -4.26
C SER A 337 5.40 -11.32 -5.24
N THR A 338 5.87 -10.67 -6.31
CA THR A 338 4.99 -10.17 -7.38
C THR A 338 4.42 -11.32 -8.21
N SER A 339 5.03 -12.51 -8.18
CA SER A 339 4.44 -13.74 -8.74
C SER A 339 3.19 -14.20 -8.00
N ARG A 340 3.15 -14.11 -6.66
CA ARG A 340 1.96 -14.46 -5.88
C ARG A 340 0.83 -13.46 -6.09
N TRP A 341 1.19 -12.19 -6.28
CA TRP A 341 0.25 -11.16 -6.70
C TRP A 341 -0.35 -11.44 -8.09
N ALA A 342 0.48 -11.77 -9.08
CA ALA A 342 0.00 -12.17 -10.41
C ALA A 342 -0.89 -13.43 -10.38
N GLN A 343 -0.54 -14.42 -9.54
CA GLN A 343 -1.38 -15.59 -9.33
C GLN A 343 -2.75 -15.24 -8.73
N ALA A 344 -2.81 -14.25 -7.84
CA ALA A 344 -4.06 -13.74 -7.30
C ALA A 344 -4.95 -13.12 -8.40
N MET A 345 -4.36 -12.35 -9.31
CA MET A 345 -5.08 -11.82 -10.48
C MET A 345 -5.59 -12.94 -11.39
N ARG A 346 -4.77 -13.97 -11.67
CA ARG A 346 -5.17 -15.14 -12.46
C ARG A 346 -6.36 -15.86 -11.84
N GLU A 347 -6.37 -16.04 -10.52
CA GLU A 347 -7.52 -16.64 -9.84
C GLU A 347 -8.77 -15.76 -9.93
N MET A 348 -8.63 -14.44 -9.74
CA MET A 348 -9.74 -13.49 -9.86
C MET A 348 -10.33 -13.47 -11.29
N SER A 349 -9.47 -13.39 -12.30
CA SER A 349 -9.83 -13.40 -13.73
C SER A 349 -10.55 -14.70 -14.12
N GLY A 350 -10.06 -15.85 -13.66
CA GLY A 350 -10.69 -17.14 -13.88
C GLY A 350 -12.08 -17.25 -13.26
N ARG A 351 -12.29 -16.70 -12.06
CA ARG A 351 -13.62 -16.65 -11.42
C ARG A 351 -14.58 -15.68 -12.13
N LEU A 352 -14.05 -14.63 -12.75
CA LEU A 352 -14.81 -13.72 -13.58
C LEU A 352 -15.17 -14.33 -14.95
N GLU A 353 -14.66 -15.53 -15.27
CA GLU A 353 -14.83 -16.18 -16.58
C GLU A 353 -14.32 -15.29 -17.72
N GLU A 354 -13.23 -14.56 -17.46
CA GLU A 354 -12.54 -13.80 -18.50
C GLU A 354 -11.80 -14.75 -19.43
N ILE A 355 -11.58 -14.31 -20.68
CA ILE A 355 -10.80 -15.09 -21.64
C ILE A 355 -9.34 -15.10 -21.15
N PRO A 356 -8.76 -16.27 -20.86
CA PRO A 356 -7.39 -16.37 -20.39
C PRO A 356 -6.40 -16.00 -21.49
N GLY A 357 -5.32 -15.33 -21.09
CA GLY A 357 -4.10 -15.20 -21.88
C GLY A 357 -3.15 -16.38 -21.67
N GLU A 358 -1.85 -16.13 -21.87
CA GLU A 358 -0.79 -17.13 -21.69
C GLU A 358 -0.78 -17.69 -20.26
N GLU A 359 -0.59 -19.01 -20.15
CA GLU A 359 -0.62 -19.76 -18.88
C GLU A 359 -1.83 -19.43 -17.96
N ALA A 360 -2.97 -19.08 -18.56
CA ALA A 360 -4.20 -18.70 -17.88
C ALA A 360 -4.14 -17.40 -17.06
N PHE A 361 -3.12 -16.56 -17.23
CA PHE A 361 -3.12 -15.20 -16.68
C PHE A 361 -4.10 -14.29 -17.43
N PRO A 362 -4.58 -13.20 -16.81
CA PRO A 362 -5.41 -12.22 -17.51
C PRO A 362 -4.62 -11.53 -18.63
N ALA A 363 -5.31 -11.17 -19.72
CA ALA A 363 -4.70 -10.44 -20.84
C ALA A 363 -4.10 -9.07 -20.43
N TYR A 364 -4.57 -8.50 -19.31
CA TYR A 364 -4.08 -7.22 -18.77
C TYR A 364 -2.92 -7.36 -17.78
N LEU A 365 -2.38 -8.56 -17.54
CA LEU A 365 -1.29 -8.79 -16.57
C LEU A 365 -0.12 -7.81 -16.75
N GLU A 366 0.35 -7.66 -18.00
CA GLU A 366 1.48 -6.79 -18.33
C GLU A 366 1.19 -5.33 -17.99
N SER A 367 -0.01 -4.83 -18.33
CA SER A 367 -0.40 -3.45 -18.03
C SER A 367 -0.51 -3.18 -16.53
N VAL A 368 -0.96 -4.16 -15.74
CA VAL A 368 -1.08 -4.03 -14.29
C VAL A 368 0.30 -4.00 -13.63
N ILE A 369 1.18 -4.93 -14.02
CA ILE A 369 2.58 -4.95 -13.54
C ILE A 369 3.29 -3.65 -13.91
N ALA A 370 3.13 -3.17 -15.14
CA ALA A 370 3.70 -1.91 -15.58
C ALA A 370 3.20 -0.73 -14.75
N SER A 371 1.88 -0.63 -14.52
CA SER A 371 1.30 0.45 -13.72
C SER A 371 1.82 0.46 -12.27
N PHE A 372 2.12 -0.71 -11.71
CA PHE A 372 2.68 -0.83 -10.36
C PHE A 372 4.13 -0.35 -10.31
N TYR A 373 5.01 -0.86 -11.18
CA TYR A 373 6.41 -0.45 -11.18
C TYR A 373 6.58 1.02 -11.60
N GLU A 374 5.73 1.56 -12.47
CA GLU A 374 5.78 2.98 -12.88
C GLU A 374 5.44 3.98 -11.75
N ARG A 375 4.95 3.50 -10.60
CA ARG A 375 4.79 4.33 -9.39
C ARG A 375 6.13 4.65 -8.71
N ALA A 376 7.18 3.87 -9.02
CA ALA A 376 8.54 4.21 -8.67
C ALA A 376 8.98 5.49 -9.41
N GLY A 377 9.96 6.17 -8.84
CA GLY A 377 10.54 7.34 -9.48
C GLY A 377 11.09 8.34 -8.48
N ILE A 378 11.92 9.23 -9.01
CA ILE A 378 12.33 10.45 -8.32
C ILE A 378 11.35 11.56 -8.70
N VAL A 379 10.90 12.32 -7.71
CA VAL A 379 10.02 13.47 -7.92
C VAL A 379 10.56 14.70 -7.20
N LYS A 380 10.38 15.86 -7.82
CA LYS A 380 10.57 17.15 -7.21
C LYS A 380 9.24 17.61 -6.62
N LEU A 381 9.23 17.91 -5.32
CA LEU A 381 8.08 18.39 -4.57
C LEU A 381 7.86 19.89 -4.80
N ASN A 382 6.69 20.39 -4.38
CA ASN A 382 6.31 21.80 -4.57
C ASN A 382 7.26 22.78 -3.87
N ASP A 383 7.84 22.37 -2.75
CA ASP A 383 8.82 23.15 -1.97
C ASP A 383 10.28 23.00 -2.48
N GLY A 384 10.49 22.25 -3.56
CA GLY A 384 11.78 22.03 -4.18
C GLY A 384 12.59 20.85 -3.62
N ARG A 385 12.14 20.17 -2.55
CA ARG A 385 12.76 18.92 -2.09
C ARG A 385 12.59 17.80 -3.10
N ILE A 386 13.44 16.80 -2.99
CA ILE A 386 13.44 15.63 -3.86
C ILE A 386 13.14 14.42 -2.99
N GLY A 387 12.16 13.62 -3.40
CA GLY A 387 11.88 12.32 -2.79
C GLY A 387 11.94 11.23 -3.85
N SER A 388 12.24 10.00 -3.43
CA SER A 388 12.30 8.86 -4.35
C SER A 388 11.58 7.63 -3.82
N VAL A 389 11.03 6.82 -4.72
CA VAL A 389 10.54 5.47 -4.42
C VAL A 389 11.26 4.51 -5.36
N THR A 390 12.09 3.65 -4.79
CA THR A 390 12.74 2.54 -5.49
C THR A 390 11.92 1.27 -5.25
N ILE A 391 11.54 0.54 -6.29
CA ILE A 391 10.73 -0.69 -6.17
C ILE A 391 11.56 -1.90 -6.58
N GLY A 392 11.72 -2.85 -5.67
CA GLY A 392 12.36 -4.15 -5.89
C GLY A 392 11.36 -5.29 -5.70
N GLY A 393 11.01 -6.00 -6.77
CA GLY A 393 10.09 -7.14 -6.68
C GLY A 393 10.78 -8.49 -6.87
N THR A 394 10.40 -9.49 -6.09
CA THR A 394 10.83 -10.87 -6.34
C THR A 394 9.86 -11.56 -7.29
N VAL A 395 10.44 -12.31 -8.22
CA VAL A 395 9.69 -13.14 -9.16
C VAL A 395 10.09 -14.59 -8.92
N SER A 396 9.10 -15.46 -8.71
CA SER A 396 9.26 -16.87 -8.39
C SER A 396 8.74 -17.73 -9.54
N PRO A 397 9.48 -17.82 -10.66
CA PRO A 397 9.04 -18.60 -11.80
C PRO A 397 8.95 -20.09 -11.49
N ALA A 398 7.93 -20.73 -12.04
CA ALA A 398 7.78 -22.18 -11.94
C ALA A 398 9.00 -22.88 -12.57
N GLY A 399 9.71 -23.69 -11.78
CA GLY A 399 10.90 -24.40 -12.26
C GLY A 399 12.10 -23.52 -12.61
N GLY A 400 12.08 -22.21 -12.32
CA GLY A 400 13.16 -21.29 -12.70
C GLY A 400 13.12 -20.83 -14.15
N ASN A 401 12.04 -21.09 -14.90
CA ASN A 401 11.93 -20.66 -16.29
C ASN A 401 11.60 -19.16 -16.40
N PHE A 402 12.53 -18.37 -16.95
CA PHE A 402 12.31 -16.93 -17.13
C PHE A 402 11.38 -16.58 -18.30
N GLU A 403 10.97 -17.55 -19.11
CA GLU A 403 10.00 -17.35 -20.19
C GLU A 403 8.55 -17.26 -19.69
N GLU A 404 8.28 -17.50 -18.40
CA GLU A 404 6.90 -17.39 -17.88
C GLU A 404 6.34 -15.95 -18.03
N PRO A 405 5.01 -15.78 -18.18
CA PRO A 405 4.39 -14.49 -18.45
C PRO A 405 4.71 -13.40 -17.42
N VAL A 406 4.82 -13.76 -16.14
CA VAL A 406 5.11 -12.80 -15.05
C VAL A 406 6.54 -12.27 -15.15
N THR A 407 7.50 -13.14 -15.45
CA THR A 407 8.90 -12.75 -15.60
C THR A 407 9.06 -11.88 -16.84
N GLN A 408 8.47 -12.27 -17.97
CA GLN A 408 8.49 -11.49 -19.21
C GLN A 408 7.83 -10.12 -19.05
N ALA A 409 6.65 -10.05 -18.41
CA ALA A 409 5.99 -8.78 -18.13
C ALA A 409 6.83 -7.87 -17.21
N THR A 410 7.50 -8.45 -16.21
CA THR A 410 8.36 -7.69 -15.30
C THR A 410 9.59 -7.14 -16.02
N LEU A 411 10.26 -7.97 -16.83
CA LEU A 411 11.47 -7.62 -17.59
C LEU A 411 11.28 -6.42 -18.54
N LYS A 412 10.08 -6.22 -19.06
CA LYS A 412 9.76 -5.09 -19.95
C LYS A 412 9.72 -3.74 -19.24
N VAL A 413 9.60 -3.72 -17.91
CA VAL A 413 9.36 -2.50 -17.12
C VAL A 413 10.52 -2.19 -16.18
N VAL A 414 11.17 -3.22 -15.63
CA VAL A 414 12.28 -3.00 -14.69
C VAL A 414 13.55 -2.53 -15.41
N GLY A 415 14.33 -1.67 -14.74
CA GLY A 415 15.60 -1.17 -15.26
C GLY A 415 16.80 -2.06 -14.92
N ALA A 416 16.67 -2.94 -13.93
CA ALA A 416 17.73 -3.87 -13.52
C ALA A 416 17.18 -5.27 -13.19
N PHE A 417 17.98 -6.28 -13.49
CA PHE A 417 17.64 -7.70 -13.34
C PHE A 417 18.68 -8.41 -12.46
N HIS A 418 18.29 -8.79 -11.25
CA HIS A 418 19.14 -9.51 -10.29
C HIS A 418 18.80 -11.00 -10.31
N GLY A 419 19.06 -11.66 -11.44
CA GLY A 419 18.75 -13.09 -11.62
C GLY A 419 19.57 -13.99 -10.71
N LEU A 420 18.89 -14.79 -9.88
CA LEU A 420 19.51 -15.77 -9.00
C LEU A 420 19.52 -17.16 -9.65
N SER A 421 20.71 -17.76 -9.75
CA SER A 421 20.86 -19.19 -10.06
C SER A 421 20.84 -20.04 -8.80
N ARG A 422 20.55 -21.33 -8.96
CA ARG A 422 20.61 -22.31 -7.87
C ARG A 422 22.03 -22.90 -7.68
N GLU A 423 22.82 -22.90 -8.75
CA GLU A 423 24.22 -23.38 -8.76
C GLU A 423 25.16 -22.44 -8.02
#